data_AF-A0A2V9LC32-F1
#
_entry.id   AF-A0A2V9LC32-F1
#
_cell.length_a   1.000
_cell.length_b   1.000
_cell.length_c   1.000
_cell.angle_alpha   90.00
_cell.angle_beta   90.00
_cell.angle_gamma   90.00
#
_symmetry.space_group_name_H-M   'P 1'
#
loop_
_entity.id
_entity.type
_entity.pdbx_description
1 polymer ?
#
loop_
_entity_poly.entity_id
_entity_poly.type
_entity_poly.pdbx_seq_one_letter_code
_entity_poly.pdbx_strand_id
1 'polypeptide(L)'
;MLGLLRAKYFLLELFSGLLLPISFFPRAAQKLLAAMPFQYISYVPVLIYLGKINGSGIWTALGLQLFWVAALLLVGDMMWRWSSRKITIQGG
;
A
#
# COMPACT_ATOMS: atom_id res chain seq x y z
N MET A 1 -7.09 -7.14 -21.39
CA MET A 1 -6.02 -6.48 -20.58
C MET A 1 -6.51 -5.23 -19.84
N LEU A 2 -7.29 -4.33 -20.46
CA LEU A 2 -7.81 -3.11 -19.83
C LEU A 2 -8.64 -3.34 -18.55
N GLY A 3 -9.44 -4.41 -18.48
CA GLY A 3 -10.27 -4.72 -17.31
C GLY A 3 -9.46 -5.00 -16.03
N LEU A 4 -8.34 -5.73 -16.15
CA LEU A 4 -7.47 -6.04 -15.02
C LEU A 4 -6.79 -4.79 -14.47
N LEU A 5 -6.31 -3.92 -15.36
CA LEU A 5 -5.72 -2.64 -14.97
C LEU A 5 -6.74 -1.78 -14.22
N ARG A 6 -7.98 -1.68 -14.73
CA ARG A 6 -9.05 -0.94 -14.05
C ARG A 6 -9.36 -1.50 -12.67
N ALA A 7 -9.47 -2.83 -12.53
CA ALA A 7 -9.69 -3.46 -11.23
C ALA A 7 -8.55 -3.15 -10.24
N LYS A 8 -7.29 -3.23 -10.70
CA LYS A 8 -6.13 -2.85 -9.88
C LYS A 8 -6.22 -1.40 -9.39
N TYR A 9 -6.51 -0.46 -10.29
CA TYR A 9 -6.61 0.96 -9.93
C TYR A 9 -7.75 1.20 -8.95
N PHE A 10 -8.93 0.63 -9.20
CA PHE A 10 -10.07 0.77 -8.29
C PHE A 10 -9.75 0.28 -6.87
N LEU A 11 -9.08 -0.88 -6.75
CA LEU A 11 -8.65 -1.40 -5.45
C LEU A 11 -7.64 -0.46 -4.76
N LEU A 12 -6.69 0.09 -5.50
CA LEU A 12 -5.73 1.05 -4.97
C LEU A 12 -6.42 2.33 -4.48
N GLU A 13 -7.33 2.89 -5.27
CA GLU A 13 -8.06 4.12 -4.90
C GLU A 13 -9.00 3.90 -3.71
N LEU A 14 -9.64 2.73 -3.61
CA LEU A 14 -10.50 2.37 -2.49
C LEU A 14 -9.69 2.19 -1.19
N PHE A 15 -8.63 1.36 -1.22
CA PHE A 15 -7.86 1.02 -0.02
C PHE A 15 -6.91 2.12 0.43
N SER A 16 -6.52 3.03 -0.47
CA SER A 16 -5.74 4.22 -0.10
C SER A 16 -6.56 5.33 0.55
N GLY A 17 -7.88 5.21 0.57
CA GLY A 17 -8.80 6.21 1.08
C GLY A 17 -9.06 7.38 0.11
N LEU A 18 -8.70 7.23 -1.17
CA LEU A 18 -8.87 8.25 -2.20
C LEU A 18 -10.33 8.38 -2.65
N LEU A 19 -11.03 7.25 -2.86
CA LEU A 19 -12.46 7.27 -3.22
C LEU A 19 -13.35 7.63 -2.03
N LEU A 20 -13.05 7.04 -0.87
CA LEU A 20 -13.78 7.22 0.37
C LEU A 20 -12.77 7.22 1.52
N PRO A 21 -12.70 8.26 2.38
CA PRO A 21 -11.74 8.29 3.46
C PRO A 21 -11.89 7.07 4.37
N ILE A 22 -10.76 6.50 4.82
CA ILE A 22 -10.75 5.25 5.59
C ILE A 22 -11.60 5.36 6.87
N SER A 23 -11.74 6.56 7.45
CA SER A 23 -12.60 6.83 8.61
C SER A 23 -14.08 6.47 8.42
N PHE A 24 -14.58 6.35 7.19
CA PHE A 24 -15.97 5.97 6.87
C PHE A 24 -16.19 4.45 6.87
N PHE A 25 -15.14 3.63 6.87
CA PHE A 25 -15.26 2.17 6.84
C PHE A 25 -15.68 1.62 8.21
N PRO A 26 -16.24 0.40 8.28
CA PRO A 26 -16.45 -0.30 9.55
C PRO A 26 -15.13 -0.48 10.33
N ARG A 27 -15.18 -0.49 11.66
CA ARG A 27 -13.97 -0.55 12.52
C ARG A 27 -13.03 -1.72 12.19
N ALA A 28 -13.57 -2.89 11.85
CA ALA A 28 -12.77 -4.04 11.46
C ALA A 28 -11.93 -3.76 10.19
N ALA A 29 -12.56 -3.17 9.16
CA ALA A 29 -11.88 -2.81 7.93
C ALA A 29 -10.86 -1.69 8.14
N GLN A 30 -11.14 -0.71 9.00
CA GLN A 30 -10.16 0.32 9.37
C GLN A 30 -8.89 -0.31 9.97
N LYS A 31 -9.04 -1.26 10.90
CA LYS A 31 -7.89 -1.96 11.50
C LYS A 31 -7.08 -2.74 10.48
N LEU A 32 -7.75 -3.41 9.54
CA LEU A 32 -7.08 -4.14 8.45
C LEU A 32 -6.31 -3.19 7.54
N LEU A 33 -6.94 -2.10 7.10
CA LEU A 33 -6.31 -1.10 6.23
C LEU A 33 -5.17 -0.36 6.94
N ALA A 34 -5.30 -0.12 8.25
CA ALA A 34 -4.24 0.47 9.07
C ALA A 34 -3.00 -0.43 9.19
N ALA A 35 -3.14 -1.74 8.96
CA ALA A 35 -2.03 -2.68 8.90
C ALA A 35 -1.45 -2.84 7.48
N MET A 36 -2.00 -2.15 6.48
CA MET A 36 -1.59 -2.24 5.08
C MET A 36 -0.79 -1.00 4.62
N PRO A 37 -0.01 -1.13 3.52
CA PRO A 37 0.76 -0.02 2.97
C PRO A 37 -0.10 1.02 2.22
N PHE A 38 -1.33 0.69 1.84
CA PHE A 38 -2.13 1.51 0.91
C PHE A 38 -2.52 2.89 1.47
N GLN A 39 -2.76 2.99 2.78
CA GLN A 39 -3.13 4.26 3.43
C GLN A 39 -2.06 5.36 3.27
N TYR A 40 -0.80 5.00 3.06
CA TYR A 40 0.30 5.95 2.88
C TYR A 40 0.32 6.58 1.47
N ILE A 41 -0.50 6.09 0.55
CA ILE A 41 -0.62 6.64 -0.81
C ILE A 41 -1.38 7.98 -0.80
N SER A 42 -2.45 8.10 0.00
CA SER A 42 -3.31 9.29 0.02
C SER A 42 -3.82 9.65 1.40
N TYR A 43 -4.41 8.71 2.14
CA TYR A 43 -5.06 8.99 3.42
C TYR A 43 -4.13 9.61 4.47
N VAL A 44 -2.96 9.01 4.74
CA VAL A 44 -2.01 9.50 5.74
C VAL A 44 -1.45 10.88 5.37
N PRO A 45 -0.97 11.14 4.14
CA PRO A 45 -0.58 12.48 3.70
C PRO A 45 -1.69 13.53 3.88
N VAL A 46 -2.94 13.20 3.56
CA VAL A 46 -4.08 14.09 3.76
C VAL A 46 -4.30 14.38 5.25
N LEU A 47 -4.17 13.39 6.13
CA LEU A 47 -4.27 13.61 7.57
C LEU A 47 -3.15 14.49 8.12
N ILE A 48 -1.92 14.36 7.60
CA ILE A 48 -0.79 15.24 7.94
C ILE A 48 -1.08 16.67 7.48
N TYR A 49 -1.53 16.82 6.22
CA TYR A 49 -1.88 18.12 5.64
C TYR A 49 -3.00 18.83 6.40
N LEU A 50 -4.03 18.07 6.83
CA LEU A 50 -5.13 18.58 7.66
C LEU A 50 -4.73 18.79 9.13
N GLY A 51 -3.47 18.54 9.51
CA GLY A 51 -2.97 18.68 10.89
C GLY A 51 -3.50 17.63 11.88
N LYS A 52 -4.20 16.61 11.40
CA LYS A 52 -4.73 15.50 12.23
C LYS A 52 -3.63 14.53 12.67
N ILE A 53 -2.55 14.43 11.90
CA ILE A 53 -1.29 13.80 12.31
C ILE A 53 -0.25 14.91 12.39
N ASN A 54 0.31 15.15 13.58
CA ASN A 54 1.26 16.22 13.83
C ASN A 54 2.38 15.79 14.80
N GLY A 55 3.40 16.64 14.94
CA GLY A 55 4.52 16.40 15.86
C GLY A 55 5.24 15.07 15.61
N SER A 56 5.39 14.28 16.67
CA SER A 56 6.02 12.95 16.61
C SER A 56 5.25 11.94 15.73
N GLY A 57 3.94 12.13 15.56
CA GLY A 57 3.11 11.26 14.72
C GLY A 57 3.54 11.25 13.25
N ILE A 58 4.08 12.37 12.74
CA ILE A 58 4.59 12.46 11.38
C ILE A 58 5.81 11.55 11.20
N TRP A 59 6.74 11.56 12.16
CA TRP A 59 7.93 10.71 12.12
C TRP A 59 7.57 9.23 12.18
N THR A 60 6.61 8.85 13.02
CA THR A 60 6.08 7.48 13.05
C THR A 60 5.46 7.08 11.71
N ALA A 61 4.66 7.95 11.10
CA ALA A 61 4.05 7.69 9.81
C ALA A 61 5.09 7.50 8.70
N LEU A 62 6.11 8.37 8.64
CA LEU A 62 7.20 8.26 7.67
C LEU A 62 8.05 7.01 7.90
N GLY A 63 8.33 6.65 9.15
CA GLY A 63 9.06 5.43 9.49
C GLY A 63 8.33 4.17 9.03
N LEU A 64 7.02 4.09 9.29
CA LEU A 64 6.18 2.98 8.81
C LEU A 64 6.06 2.95 7.29
N GLN A 65 5.99 4.12 6.63
CA GLN A 65 6.00 4.20 5.18
C GLN A 65 7.31 3.67 4.59
N LEU A 66 8.45 4.05 5.15
CA LEU A 66 9.77 3.55 4.72
C LEU A 66 9.91 2.04 4.96
N PHE A 67 9.42 1.55 6.10
CA PHE A 67 9.36 0.11 6.38
C PHE A 67 8.59 -0.63 5.28
N TRP A 68 7.42 -0.14 4.89
CA TRP A 68 6.62 -0.77 3.84
C TRP A 68 7.27 -0.71 2.46
N VAL A 69 7.93 0.41 2.12
CA VAL A 69 8.71 0.51 0.88
C VAL A 69 9.78 -0.58 0.84
N ALA A 70 10.58 -0.72 1.90
CA ALA A 70 11.62 -1.75 1.98
C ALA A 70 11.03 -3.17 1.93
N ALA A 71 9.95 -3.43 2.68
CA ALA A 71 9.29 -4.74 2.70
C ALA A 71 8.75 -5.13 1.32
N LEU A 72 8.09 -4.21 0.61
CA LEU A 72 7.55 -4.48 -0.73
C LEU A 72 8.65 -4.70 -1.77
N LEU A 73 9.76 -3.94 -1.69
CA LEU A 73 10.92 -4.17 -2.56
C LEU A 73 11.55 -5.54 -2.32
N LEU A 74 11.71 -5.95 -1.05
CA LEU A 74 12.23 -7.27 -0.70
C LEU A 74 11.34 -8.39 -1.23
N VAL A 75 10.03 -8.30 -0.99
CA VAL A 75 9.05 -9.28 -1.49
C VAL A 75 9.09 -9.33 -3.02
N GLY A 76 9.14 -8.18 -3.68
CA GLY A 76 9.25 -8.07 -5.13
C GLY A 76 10.51 -8.75 -5.68
N ASP A 77 11.68 -8.50 -5.07
CA ASP A 77 12.94 -9.14 -5.47
C ASP A 77 12.90 -10.66 -5.25
N MET A 78 12.36 -11.13 -4.12
CA MET A 78 12.19 -12.56 -3.86
C MET A 78 11.29 -13.23 -4.89
N MET A 79 10.14 -12.61 -5.22
CA MET A 79 9.20 -13.11 -6.22
C MET A 79 9.82 -13.12 -7.62
N TRP A 80 10.59 -12.08 -7.95
CA TRP A 80 11.30 -11.99 -9.22
C TRP A 80 12.32 -13.13 -9.35
N ARG A 81 13.19 -13.32 -8.35
CA ARG A 81 14.19 -14.40 -8.34
C ARG A 81 13.55 -15.78 -8.45
N TRP A 82 12.44 -16.01 -7.75
CA TRP A 82 11.72 -17.28 -7.82
C TRP A 82 11.09 -17.53 -9.21
N SER A 83 10.47 -16.51 -9.78
CA SER A 83 9.83 -16.60 -11.09
C SER A 83 10.85 -16.81 -12.20
N SER A 84 11.97 -16.07 -12.16
CA SER A 84 13.05 -16.19 -13.14
C SER A 84 13.65 -17.60 -13.19
N ARG A 85 13.80 -18.27 -12.04
CA ARG A 85 14.28 -19.66 -11.97
C ARG A 85 13.34 -20.67 -12.62
N LYS A 86 12.02 -20.43 -12.60
CA LYS A 86 11.04 -21.32 -13.25
C LYS A 86 11.00 -21.13 -14.77
N ILE A 87 11.21 -19.90 -15.23
CA ILE A 87 11.19 -19.57 -16.67
C ILE A 87 12.42 -20.14 -17.39
N THR A 88 13.59 -20.21 -16.73
CA THR A 88 14.78 -20.85 -17.32
C THR A 88 14.65 -22.37 -17.50
N ILE A 89 13.63 -23.02 -16.91
CA ILE A 89 13.40 -24.47 -17.07
C ILE A 89 12.50 -24.74 -18.31
N GLN A 90 11.84 -23.71 -18.86
CA GLN A 90 10.99 -23.80 -20.07
C GLN A 90 11.67 -23.22 -21.32
N GLY A 91 12.83 -22.59 -21.18
CA GLY A 91 13.68 -22.18 -22.29
C GLY A 91 15.04 -22.85 -22.12
N GLY A 92 15.33 -23.85 -22.95
CA GLY A 92 16.72 -24.11 -23.31
C GLY A 92 17.35 -22.88 -23.96
#